data_AF-A0A915JQV0-F1
#
_entry.id   AF-A0A915JQV0-F1
#
_cell.length_a   1.000
_cell.length_b   1.000
_cell.length_c   1.000
_cell.angle_alpha   90.00
_cell.angle_beta   90.00
_cell.angle_gamma   90.00
#
_symmetry.space_group_name_H-M   'P 1'
#
loop_
_entity.id
_entity.type
_entity.pdbx_description
1 polymer ?
#
loop_
_entity_poly.entity_id
_entity_poly.type
_entity_poly.pdbx_seq_one_letter_code
_entity_poly.pdbx_strand_id
1 'polypeptide(L)'
;VVFPAFRIIAVCWRLWAKACRLDNFRCGSIPAYVFDLMLIHFLQNCQPPLLPILHRNPDAFDNIDVAESESENYETDIQKITAACTEFGITTSPHEWNLGRIFVQILKYYAIEDRFNTVATVRTIKKVTKDSRAWNNRGIAVEDPFMPLKNVAQMTTEIYQYFQKCLHNSYKYFTIPQTAKFGPLFKFENDRLIIRESLTVPLYKEKMKPQSQEKASEKTKKSPNTPLKPVDIVEKVKKSVTEITNGAT
;
A
#
# COMPACT_ATOMS: atom_id res chain seq x y z
N VAL A 1 6.99 -15.06 15.63
CA VAL A 1 6.65 -13.68 15.24
C VAL A 1 5.15 -13.62 15.03
N VAL A 2 4.43 -12.81 15.80
CA VAL A 2 2.95 -12.76 15.81
C VAL A 2 2.39 -12.35 14.43
N PHE A 3 3.13 -11.49 13.71
CA PHE A 3 2.74 -10.98 12.39
C PHE A 3 3.83 -11.24 11.34
N PRO A 4 3.87 -12.43 10.70
CA PRO A 4 4.91 -12.75 9.72
C PRO A 4 4.86 -11.83 8.48
N ALA A 5 3.66 -11.42 8.06
CA ALA A 5 3.46 -10.53 6.92
C ALA A 5 3.95 -9.09 7.18
N PHE A 6 4.00 -8.64 8.45
CA PHE A 6 4.51 -7.32 8.83
C PHE A 6 5.95 -7.11 8.35
N ARG A 7 6.82 -8.11 8.54
CA ARG A 7 8.22 -8.03 8.12
C ARG A 7 8.33 -7.84 6.61
N ILE A 8 7.49 -8.51 5.84
CA ILE A 8 7.52 -8.45 4.37
C ILE A 8 7.10 -7.06 3.90
N ILE A 9 5.99 -6.53 4.41
CA ILE A 9 5.53 -5.19 4.03
C ILE A 9 6.50 -4.10 4.48
N ALA A 10 7.13 -4.23 5.66
CA ALA A 10 8.15 -3.31 6.14
C ALA A 10 9.37 -3.26 5.21
N VAL A 11 9.82 -4.42 4.73
CA VAL A 11 10.89 -4.49 3.72
C VAL A 11 10.46 -3.82 2.42
N CYS A 12 9.27 -4.11 1.89
CA CYS A 12 8.74 -3.46 0.68
C CYS A 12 8.67 -1.93 0.83
N TRP A 13 8.21 -1.44 1.98
CA TRP A 13 8.09 -0.02 2.28
C TRP A 13 9.45 0.69 2.36
N ARG A 14 10.42 0.08 3.05
CA ARG A 14 11.80 0.59 3.09
C ARG A 14 12.49 0.55 1.72
N LEU A 15 12.28 -0.50 0.93
CA LEU A 15 12.83 -0.60 -0.43
C LEU A 15 12.27 0.49 -1.34
N TRP A 16 10.98 0.80 -1.23
CA TRP A 16 10.38 1.93 -1.91
C TRP A 16 11.02 3.26 -1.49
N ALA A 17 11.16 3.52 -0.19
CA ALA A 17 11.79 4.72 0.33
C ALA A 17 13.23 4.89 -0.22
N LYS A 18 13.99 3.79 -0.24
CA LYS A 18 15.35 3.75 -0.81
C LYS A 18 15.38 3.97 -2.31
N ALA A 19 14.46 3.38 -3.06
CA ALA A 19 14.33 3.61 -4.51
C ALA A 19 14.02 5.08 -4.81
N CYS A 20 13.25 5.73 -3.94
CA CYS A 20 12.98 7.16 -3.99
C CYS A 20 14.08 8.03 -3.34
N ARG A 21 15.17 7.46 -2.82
CA ARG A 21 16.24 8.17 -2.10
C ARG A 21 15.75 9.03 -0.93
N LEU A 22 14.69 8.59 -0.24
CA LEU A 22 14.09 9.29 0.89
C LEU A 22 14.69 8.86 2.24
N ASP A 23 15.55 7.84 2.26
CA ASP A 23 16.16 7.25 3.46
C ASP A 23 17.62 7.67 3.72
N ASN A 24 18.11 8.71 3.03
CA ASN A 24 19.46 9.24 3.20
C ASN A 24 19.46 10.51 4.08
N PHE A 25 19.53 10.30 5.40
CA PHE A 25 19.57 11.39 6.39
C PHE A 25 20.68 12.42 6.13
N ARG A 26 21.81 12.02 5.55
CA ARG A 26 22.92 12.95 5.23
C ARG A 26 22.53 14.01 4.18
N CYS A 27 21.50 13.76 3.38
CA CYS A 27 20.97 14.68 2.39
C CYS A 27 19.72 15.44 2.88
N GLY A 28 19.42 15.41 4.19
CA GLY A 28 18.26 16.09 4.79
C GLY A 28 16.92 15.36 4.67
N SER A 29 16.94 14.12 4.19
CA SER A 29 15.76 13.24 4.20
C SER A 29 15.60 12.53 5.56
N ILE A 30 14.55 11.73 5.73
CA ILE A 30 14.25 11.13 7.04
C ILE A 30 15.04 9.83 7.26
N PRO A 31 15.40 9.50 8.53
CA PRO A 31 16.04 8.23 8.85
C PRO A 31 15.18 7.02 8.46
N ALA A 32 15.82 5.90 8.11
CA ALA A 32 15.13 4.69 7.66
C ALA A 32 14.07 4.15 8.65
N TYR A 33 14.32 4.23 9.96
CA TYR A 33 13.39 3.73 10.98
C TYR A 33 12.07 4.53 11.03
N VAL A 34 12.08 5.79 10.58
CA VAL A 34 10.89 6.64 10.54
C VAL A 34 9.84 6.03 9.59
N PHE A 35 10.27 5.38 8.51
CA PHE A 35 9.36 4.67 7.61
C PHE A 35 8.66 3.50 8.30
N ASP A 36 9.30 2.82 9.25
CA ASP A 36 8.63 1.76 10.01
C ASP A 36 7.63 2.34 11.00
N LEU A 37 7.94 3.46 11.65
CA LEU A 37 6.99 4.15 12.53
C LEU A 37 5.76 4.60 11.75
N MET A 38 5.95 5.14 10.54
CA MET A 38 4.86 5.46 9.62
C MET A 38 4.03 4.21 9.27
N LEU A 39 4.69 3.11 8.90
CA LEU A 39 3.99 1.86 8.60
C LEU A 39 3.21 1.32 9.80
N ILE A 40 3.80 1.29 10.99
CA ILE A 40 3.16 0.80 12.21
C ILE A 40 1.95 1.68 12.54
N HIS A 41 2.11 3.01 12.49
CA HIS A 41 1.01 3.96 12.70
C HIS A 41 -0.14 3.71 11.72
N PHE A 42 0.17 3.54 10.43
CA PHE A 42 -0.83 3.21 9.42
C PHE A 42 -1.59 1.91 9.75
N LEU A 43 -0.86 0.83 10.08
CA LEU A 43 -1.45 -0.48 10.36
C LEU A 43 -2.30 -0.49 11.64
N GLN A 44 -1.92 0.29 12.65
CA GLN A 44 -2.73 0.49 13.86
C GLN A 44 -4.01 1.29 13.59
N ASN A 45 -4.00 2.19 12.61
CA ASN A 45 -5.14 3.04 12.24
C ASN A 45 -5.98 2.45 11.08
N CYS A 46 -5.66 1.23 10.62
CA CYS A 46 -6.49 0.52 9.66
C CYS A 46 -7.87 0.19 10.26
N GLN A 47 -8.86 -0.01 9.40
CA GLN A 47 -10.19 -0.47 9.80
C GLN A 47 -10.53 -1.73 8.98
N PRO A 48 -10.45 -2.93 9.58
CA PRO A 48 -10.04 -3.23 10.96
C PRO A 48 -8.53 -2.99 11.21
N PRO A 49 -8.10 -2.81 12.48
CA PRO A 49 -6.69 -2.62 12.82
C PRO A 49 -5.89 -3.90 12.53
N LEU A 50 -4.69 -3.73 11.96
CA LEU A 50 -3.79 -4.84 11.62
C LEU A 50 -2.67 -5.04 12.63
N LEU A 51 -2.42 -4.06 13.50
CA LEU A 51 -1.44 -4.15 14.58
C LEU A 51 -2.02 -3.60 15.89
N PRO A 52 -1.67 -4.19 17.05
CA PRO A 52 -2.00 -3.64 18.36
C PRO A 52 -1.09 -2.46 18.70
N ILE A 53 -1.51 -1.70 19.71
CA ILE A 53 -0.64 -0.76 20.41
C ILE A 53 0.00 -1.50 21.58
N LEU A 54 1.33 -1.43 21.66
CA LEU A 54 2.09 -2.16 22.68
C LEU A 54 2.31 -1.36 23.97
N HIS A 55 2.19 -0.03 23.91
CA HIS A 55 2.37 0.82 25.09
C HIS A 55 1.16 0.66 26.03
N ARG A 56 1.42 0.34 27.30
CA ARG A 56 0.36 -0.06 28.24
C ARG A 56 -0.50 1.11 28.73
N ASN A 57 0.06 2.32 28.76
CA ASN A 57 -0.65 3.51 29.25
C ASN A 57 -0.74 4.60 28.18
N PRO A 58 -1.64 4.45 27.18
CA PRO A 58 -1.87 5.44 26.13
C PRO A 58 -2.37 6.80 26.63
N ASP A 59 -2.84 6.88 27.88
CA ASP A 59 -3.50 8.05 28.46
C ASP A 59 -2.57 8.87 29.37
N ALA A 60 -1.44 8.29 29.81
CA ALA A 60 -0.38 9.02 30.50
C ALA A 60 0.29 10.10 29.63
N PHE A 61 0.07 10.08 28.31
CA PHE A 61 0.86 10.83 27.34
C PHE A 61 0.42 12.27 27.08
N ASP A 62 -0.65 12.71 27.76
CA ASP A 62 -1.03 14.12 27.84
C ASP A 62 -0.07 14.90 28.76
N ASN A 63 0.58 14.22 29.71
CA ASN A 63 1.63 14.80 30.56
C ASN A 63 3.01 14.34 30.07
N ILE A 64 3.87 15.30 29.73
CA ILE A 64 5.20 15.06 29.16
C ILE A 64 6.12 14.32 30.14
N ASP A 65 6.14 14.71 31.41
CA ASP A 65 7.01 14.11 32.42
C ASP A 65 6.64 12.64 32.66
N VAL A 66 5.34 12.34 32.65
CA VAL A 66 4.81 10.97 32.75
C VAL A 66 5.11 10.17 31.48
N ALA A 67 5.02 10.81 30.30
CA ALA A 67 5.30 10.17 29.03
C ALA A 67 6.77 9.72 28.91
N GLU A 68 7.71 10.51 29.43
CA GLU A 68 9.13 10.16 29.45
C GLU A 68 9.40 9.02 30.43
N SER A 69 8.80 9.04 31.63
CA SER A 69 8.96 7.95 32.61
C SER A 69 8.36 6.62 32.17
N GLU A 70 7.28 6.66 31.39
CA GLU A 70 6.56 5.48 30.91
C GLU A 70 6.97 5.06 29.49
N SER A 71 8.00 5.69 28.91
CA SER A 71 8.48 5.44 27.54
C SER A 71 8.93 3.98 27.33
N GLU A 72 9.43 3.33 28.38
CA GLU A 72 9.84 1.92 28.36
C GLU A 72 8.70 0.96 28.77
N ASN A 73 7.50 1.45 29.09
CA ASN A 73 6.37 0.62 29.51
C ASN A 73 5.55 0.09 28.32
N TYR A 74 6.12 -0.90 27.63
CA TYR A 74 5.46 -1.62 26.56
C TYR A 74 5.34 -3.13 26.85
N GLU A 75 4.31 -3.76 26.31
CA GLU A 75 4.11 -5.20 26.45
C GLU A 75 5.07 -5.99 25.54
N THR A 76 5.75 -6.97 26.13
CA THR A 76 6.65 -7.89 25.43
C THR A 76 6.16 -9.33 25.46
N ASP A 77 5.23 -9.66 26.35
CA ASP A 77 4.66 -10.99 26.48
C ASP A 77 3.76 -11.31 25.27
N ILE A 78 4.21 -12.27 24.47
CA ILE A 78 3.53 -12.72 23.25
C ILE A 78 2.10 -13.21 23.55
N GLN A 79 1.88 -13.85 24.70
CA GLN A 79 0.55 -14.36 25.05
C GLN A 79 -0.42 -13.22 25.34
N LYS A 80 0.02 -12.21 26.09
CA LYS A 80 -0.78 -11.00 26.38
C LYS A 80 -1.06 -10.20 25.11
N ILE A 81 -0.06 -10.05 24.24
CA ILE A 81 -0.25 -9.39 22.93
C ILE A 81 -1.27 -10.15 22.10
N THR A 82 -1.19 -11.48 22.04
CA THR A 82 -2.14 -12.31 21.27
C THR A 82 -3.56 -12.23 21.84
N ALA A 83 -3.69 -12.20 23.17
CA ALA A 83 -4.97 -11.99 23.84
C ALA A 83 -5.57 -10.62 23.50
N ALA A 84 -4.78 -9.55 23.59
CA ALA A 84 -5.21 -8.21 23.20
C ALA A 84 -5.61 -8.14 21.71
N CYS A 85 -4.86 -8.80 20.81
CA CYS A 85 -5.26 -8.87 19.41
C CYS A 85 -6.64 -9.50 19.22
N THR A 86 -6.94 -10.55 19.98
CA THR A 86 -8.25 -11.21 19.92
C THR A 86 -9.35 -10.29 20.47
N GLU A 87 -9.09 -9.59 21.56
CA GLU A 87 -10.01 -8.64 22.19
C GLU A 87 -10.35 -7.45 21.28
N PHE A 88 -9.34 -6.86 20.62
CA PHE A 88 -9.51 -5.70 19.75
C PHE A 88 -9.85 -6.06 18.30
N GLY A 89 -10.16 -7.33 18.01
CA GLY A 89 -10.52 -7.78 16.66
C GLY A 89 -9.39 -7.65 15.62
N ILE A 90 -8.14 -7.64 16.07
CA ILE A 90 -6.96 -7.58 15.19
C ILE A 90 -6.76 -8.98 14.60
N THR A 91 -6.97 -9.08 13.29
CA THR A 91 -6.80 -10.36 12.62
C THR A 91 -5.33 -10.73 12.49
N THR A 92 -5.07 -12.03 12.52
CA THR A 92 -3.86 -12.63 11.96
C THR A 92 -4.15 -13.40 10.68
N SER A 93 -5.36 -13.29 10.14
CA SER A 93 -5.77 -14.00 8.92
C SER A 93 -4.95 -13.56 7.71
N PRO A 94 -4.42 -14.49 6.90
CA PRO A 94 -3.69 -14.17 5.67
C PRO A 94 -4.49 -13.33 4.67
N HIS A 95 -5.83 -13.41 4.69
CA HIS A 95 -6.69 -12.71 3.73
C HIS A 95 -6.70 -11.19 3.93
N GLU A 96 -6.63 -10.71 5.18
CA GLU A 96 -6.58 -9.27 5.46
C GLU A 96 -5.17 -8.71 5.21
N TRP A 97 -4.14 -9.55 5.32
CA TRP A 97 -2.75 -9.24 5.02
C TRP A 97 -2.40 -9.30 3.52
N ASN A 98 -3.30 -8.84 2.65
CA ASN A 98 -3.00 -8.69 1.23
C ASN A 98 -1.94 -7.57 1.05
N LEU A 99 -0.68 -7.96 0.89
CA LEU A 99 0.47 -7.07 0.84
C LEU A 99 0.36 -6.00 -0.26
N GLY A 100 -0.16 -6.37 -1.44
CA GLY A 100 -0.33 -5.43 -2.55
C GLY A 100 -1.38 -4.36 -2.23
N ARG A 101 -2.52 -4.78 -1.65
CA ARG A 101 -3.57 -3.86 -1.20
C ARG A 101 -3.05 -2.93 -0.10
N ILE A 102 -2.39 -3.49 0.92
CA ILE A 102 -1.83 -2.72 2.04
C ILE A 102 -0.81 -1.70 1.52
N PHE A 103 0.09 -2.09 0.62
CA PHE A 103 1.09 -1.19 0.05
C PHE A 103 0.46 0.02 -0.66
N VAL A 104 -0.57 -0.23 -1.49
CA VAL A 104 -1.32 0.84 -2.16
C VAL A 104 -2.08 1.72 -1.15
N GLN A 105 -2.63 1.13 -0.09
CA GLN A 105 -3.32 1.87 0.97
C GLN A 105 -2.37 2.77 1.77
N ILE A 106 -1.15 2.32 2.08
CA ILE A 106 -0.12 3.16 2.74
C ILE A 106 0.19 4.37 1.85
N LEU A 107 0.40 4.14 0.54
CA LEU A 107 0.63 5.21 -0.41
C LEU A 107 -0.54 6.20 -0.44
N LYS A 108 -1.78 5.71 -0.51
CA LYS A 108 -2.99 6.55 -0.45
C LYS A 108 -3.06 7.37 0.83
N TYR A 109 -2.81 6.72 1.97
CA TYR A 109 -2.91 7.30 3.31
C TYR A 109 -1.97 8.50 3.48
N TYR A 110 -0.74 8.42 2.96
CA TYR A 110 0.22 9.50 3.05
C TYR A 110 0.21 10.47 1.86
N ALA A 111 -0.29 10.07 0.69
CA ALA A 111 -0.35 10.92 -0.50
C ALA A 111 -1.60 11.82 -0.53
N ILE A 112 -2.77 11.26 -0.22
CA ILE A 112 -4.06 11.87 -0.56
C ILE A 112 -4.84 12.29 0.68
N GLU A 113 -4.83 11.47 1.73
CA GLU A 113 -5.64 11.74 2.92
C GLU A 113 -5.07 12.96 3.67
N ASP A 114 -5.82 14.06 3.67
CA ASP A 114 -5.41 15.29 4.34
C ASP A 114 -5.30 15.06 5.85
N ARG A 115 -4.05 15.06 6.31
CA ARG A 115 -3.67 14.95 7.72
C ARG A 115 -2.61 15.99 8.07
N PHE A 116 -2.67 17.20 7.49
CA PHE A 116 -1.62 18.22 7.67
C PHE A 116 -1.33 18.55 9.14
N ASN A 117 -2.34 18.45 10.03
CA ASN A 117 -2.21 18.69 11.46
C ASN A 117 -2.17 17.41 12.33
N THR A 118 -1.88 16.24 11.75
CA THR A 118 -1.81 14.98 12.54
C THR A 118 -0.36 14.58 12.79
N VAL A 119 -0.12 13.95 13.94
CA VAL A 119 1.15 13.32 14.30
C VAL A 119 1.03 11.80 14.15
N ALA A 120 1.95 11.19 13.43
CA ALA A 120 2.07 9.74 13.40
C ALA A 120 2.73 9.25 14.70
N THR A 121 1.92 8.65 15.57
CA THR A 121 2.35 8.04 16.84
C THR A 121 2.01 6.55 16.84
N VAL A 122 2.86 5.74 17.47
CA VAL A 122 2.64 4.29 17.63
C VAL A 122 2.22 3.90 19.06
N ARG A 123 2.07 4.91 19.93
CA ARG A 123 1.84 4.75 21.37
C ARG A 123 0.37 4.83 21.76
N THR A 124 -0.47 5.41 20.91
CA THR A 124 -1.90 5.61 21.18
C THR A 124 -2.72 5.56 19.90
N ILE A 125 -3.97 5.13 20.04
CA ILE A 125 -4.96 5.17 18.95
C ILE A 125 -5.65 6.53 18.90
N LYS A 126 -5.58 7.29 20.00
CA LYS A 126 -6.14 8.64 20.07
C LYS A 126 -5.41 9.52 19.06
N LYS A 127 -6.18 10.31 18.32
CA LYS A 127 -5.62 11.23 17.33
C LYS A 127 -4.81 12.32 18.05
N VAL A 128 -3.51 12.36 17.78
CA VAL A 128 -2.60 13.41 18.26
C VAL A 128 -2.43 14.46 17.16
N THR A 129 -2.55 15.74 17.52
CA THR A 129 -2.34 16.85 16.59
C THR A 129 -0.97 17.47 16.76
N LYS A 130 -0.49 18.17 15.74
CA LYS A 130 0.78 18.89 15.83
C LYS A 130 0.65 20.11 16.74
N ASP A 131 -0.50 20.77 16.69
CA ASP A 131 -0.83 21.89 17.60
C ASP A 131 -0.77 21.46 19.07
N SER A 132 -1.27 20.28 19.43
CA SER A 132 -1.22 19.79 20.82
C SER A 132 0.20 19.51 21.31
N ARG A 133 1.16 19.33 20.40
CA ARG A 133 2.59 19.13 20.68
C ARG A 133 3.42 20.40 20.43
N ALA A 134 2.79 21.53 20.08
CA ALA A 134 3.45 22.76 19.66
C ALA A 134 4.47 22.54 18.51
N TRP A 135 4.20 21.57 17.63
CA TRP A 135 5.04 21.27 16.48
C TRP A 135 4.62 22.06 15.24
N ASN A 136 5.57 22.32 14.35
CA ASN A 136 5.26 23.05 13.12
C ASN A 136 4.28 22.26 12.24
N ASN A 137 3.33 22.97 11.63
CA ASN A 137 2.34 22.36 10.74
C ASN A 137 2.85 22.11 9.32
N ARG A 138 4.15 22.31 9.07
CA ARG A 138 4.77 22.05 7.77
C ARG A 138 5.25 20.60 7.72
N GLY A 139 5.04 19.93 6.60
CA GLY A 139 5.56 18.57 6.43
C GLY A 139 4.77 17.49 7.16
N ILE A 140 5.39 16.32 7.32
CA ILE A 140 4.89 15.22 8.15
C ILE A 140 5.50 15.31 9.56
N ALA A 141 4.75 14.90 10.59
CA ALA A 141 5.26 14.76 11.94
C ALA A 141 5.17 13.29 12.37
N VAL A 142 6.27 12.75 12.86
CA VAL A 142 6.35 11.38 13.38
C VAL A 142 6.97 11.46 14.77
N GLU A 143 6.27 10.93 15.76
CA GLU A 143 6.70 10.89 17.15
C GLU A 143 7.64 9.70 17.39
N ASP A 144 8.72 9.94 18.14
CA ASP A 144 9.56 8.85 18.63
C ASP A 144 8.85 8.12 19.80
N PRO A 145 8.72 6.79 19.77
CA PRO A 145 8.04 6.05 20.83
C PRO A 145 8.75 6.14 22.20
N PHE A 146 10.06 6.36 22.21
CA PHE A 146 10.87 6.43 23.43
C PHE A 146 11.25 7.86 23.81
N MET A 147 11.16 8.80 22.87
CA MET A 147 11.37 10.23 23.09
C MET A 147 10.13 11.03 22.65
N PRO A 148 9.07 11.08 23.49
CA PRO A 148 7.76 11.66 23.13
C PRO A 148 7.79 13.09 22.60
N LEU A 149 8.79 13.87 23.00
CA LEU A 149 8.98 15.27 22.58
C LEU A 149 9.66 15.43 21.22
N LYS A 150 10.14 14.34 20.63
CA LYS A 150 10.96 14.36 19.43
C LYS A 150 10.13 14.04 18.19
N ASN A 151 9.98 15.04 17.32
CA ASN A 151 9.59 14.78 15.93
C ASN A 151 10.81 14.25 15.16
N VAL A 152 10.74 12.99 14.71
CA VAL A 152 11.83 12.31 14.00
C VAL A 152 11.77 12.48 12.48
N ALA A 153 10.69 13.07 11.95
CA ALA A 153 10.49 13.28 10.52
C ALA A 153 10.83 14.71 10.04
N GLN A 154 11.87 15.31 10.61
CA GLN A 154 12.30 16.66 10.25
C GLN A 154 12.96 16.67 8.87
N MET A 155 12.43 17.50 7.98
CA MET A 155 12.92 17.68 6.61
C MET A 155 12.71 19.12 6.15
N THR A 156 13.47 19.58 5.16
CA THR A 156 13.25 20.90 4.56
C THR A 156 11.98 20.90 3.70
N THR A 157 11.52 22.10 3.30
CA THR A 157 10.30 22.23 2.50
C THR A 157 10.45 21.58 1.12
N GLU A 158 11.64 21.71 0.51
CA GLU A 158 11.97 21.16 -0.80
C GLU A 158 11.98 19.62 -0.77
N ILE A 159 12.54 19.05 0.29
CA ILE A 159 12.58 17.60 0.50
C ILE A 159 11.17 17.08 0.78
N TYR A 160 10.35 17.81 1.52
CA TYR A 160 8.95 17.44 1.73
C TYR A 160 8.15 17.46 0.43
N GLN A 161 8.32 18.46 -0.42
CA GLN A 161 7.68 18.50 -1.74
C GLN A 161 8.11 17.31 -2.61
N TYR A 162 9.40 16.95 -2.57
CA TYR A 162 9.90 15.76 -3.26
C TYR A 162 9.29 14.47 -2.69
N PHE A 163 9.24 14.34 -1.36
CA PHE A 163 8.62 13.24 -0.65
C PHE A 163 7.15 13.05 -1.06
N GLN A 164 6.37 14.15 -1.07
CA GLN A 164 4.98 14.13 -1.54
C GLN A 164 4.89 13.71 -3.01
N LYS A 165 5.77 14.22 -3.89
CA LYS A 165 5.79 13.84 -5.31
C LYS A 165 6.07 12.35 -5.49
N CYS A 166 7.00 11.79 -4.72
CA CYS A 166 7.29 10.36 -4.74
C CYS A 166 6.07 9.53 -4.31
N LEU A 167 5.39 9.91 -3.23
CA LEU A 167 4.15 9.27 -2.78
C LEU A 167 3.05 9.30 -3.86
N HIS A 168 2.76 10.48 -4.42
CA HIS A 168 1.73 10.65 -5.45
C HIS A 168 2.02 9.84 -6.72
N ASN A 169 3.26 9.91 -7.22
CA ASN A 169 3.65 9.17 -8.42
C ASN A 169 3.63 7.66 -8.19
N SER A 170 4.05 7.22 -7.01
CA SER A 170 4.01 5.80 -6.65
C SER A 170 2.58 5.31 -6.54
N TYR A 171 1.70 6.07 -5.88
CA TYR A 171 0.28 5.73 -5.81
C TYR A 171 -0.33 5.60 -7.20
N LYS A 172 -0.08 6.55 -8.10
CA LYS A 172 -0.52 6.47 -9.51
C LYS A 172 0.04 5.24 -10.23
N TYR A 173 1.32 4.94 -10.03
CA TYR A 173 1.98 3.81 -10.68
C TYR A 173 1.39 2.46 -10.23
N PHE A 174 1.21 2.26 -8.92
CA PHE A 174 0.74 0.98 -8.37
C PHE A 174 -0.78 0.78 -8.45
N THR A 175 -1.57 1.84 -8.69
CA THR A 175 -3.02 1.74 -8.90
C THR A 175 -3.41 1.52 -10.35
N ILE A 176 -2.53 1.84 -11.30
CA ILE A 176 -2.77 1.65 -12.73
C ILE A 176 -2.01 0.41 -13.19
N PRO A 177 -2.70 -0.63 -13.70
CA PRO A 177 -2.03 -1.79 -14.28
C PRO A 177 -1.02 -1.38 -15.35
N GLN A 178 0.20 -1.90 -15.24
CA GLN A 178 1.28 -1.60 -16.18
C GLN A 178 1.39 -2.72 -17.21
N THR A 179 1.44 -2.36 -18.48
CA THR A 179 1.72 -3.27 -19.58
C THR A 179 3.23 -3.28 -19.87
N ALA A 180 3.79 -4.47 -20.13
CA ALA A 180 5.23 -4.64 -20.31
C ALA A 180 5.81 -3.80 -21.47
N LYS A 181 5.01 -3.54 -22.52
CA LYS A 181 5.46 -2.87 -23.75
C LYS A 181 5.01 -1.42 -23.88
N PHE A 182 3.86 -1.05 -23.30
CA PHE A 182 3.23 0.25 -23.57
C PHE A 182 3.00 1.09 -22.30
N GLY A 183 3.50 0.63 -21.14
CA GLY A 183 3.38 1.33 -19.87
C GLY A 183 1.94 1.28 -19.33
N PRO A 184 1.43 2.35 -18.70
CA PRO A 184 0.17 2.31 -17.98
C PRO A 184 -1.01 2.01 -18.92
N LEU A 185 -1.89 1.09 -18.49
CA LEU A 185 -3.09 0.70 -19.23
C LEU A 185 -4.04 1.89 -19.43
N PHE A 186 -4.10 2.78 -18.44
CA PHE A 186 -4.96 3.94 -18.42
C PHE A 186 -4.16 5.24 -18.38
N LYS A 187 -4.67 6.27 -19.07
CA LYS A 187 -4.24 7.67 -18.94
C LYS A 187 -5.36 8.51 -18.36
N PHE A 188 -5.01 9.54 -17.60
CA PHE A 188 -5.96 10.58 -17.21
C PHE A 188 -5.95 11.68 -18.28
N GLU A 189 -7.12 12.03 -18.78
CA GLU A 189 -7.32 13.11 -19.74
C GLU A 189 -8.62 13.82 -19.39
N ASN A 190 -8.56 15.13 -19.11
CA ASN A 190 -9.69 15.94 -18.63
C ASN A 190 -10.46 15.28 -17.47
N ASP A 191 -9.73 14.83 -16.45
CA ASP A 191 -10.26 14.11 -15.27
C ASP A 191 -11.02 12.81 -15.57
N ARG A 192 -10.88 12.27 -16.79
CA ARG A 192 -11.43 10.96 -17.16
C ARG A 192 -10.31 9.94 -17.36
N LEU A 193 -10.58 8.72 -16.90
CA LEU A 193 -9.70 7.57 -17.11
C LEU A 193 -9.96 6.99 -18.51
N ILE A 194 -8.96 7.03 -19.38
CA ILE A 194 -9.08 6.56 -20.78
C ILE A 194 -8.06 5.43 -21.02
N ILE A 195 -8.48 4.36 -21.70
CA ILE A 195 -7.58 3.30 -22.14
C ILE A 195 -6.61 3.87 -23.17
N ARG A 196 -5.31 3.59 -23.01
CA ARG A 196 -4.29 4.12 -23.92
C ARG A 196 -4.50 3.58 -25.34
N GLU A 197 -4.63 4.47 -26.31
CA GLU A 197 -4.89 4.12 -27.72
C GLU A 197 -3.78 3.25 -28.34
N SER A 198 -2.54 3.32 -27.82
CA SER A 198 -1.46 2.41 -28.20
C SER A 198 -1.72 0.93 -27.86
N LEU A 199 -2.73 0.63 -27.04
CA LEU A 199 -3.16 -0.72 -26.65
C LEU A 199 -4.40 -1.20 -27.43
N THR A 200 -5.04 -0.34 -28.23
CA THR A 200 -6.23 -0.70 -29.04
C THR A 200 -5.87 -1.36 -30.37
N VAL A 201 -4.57 -1.45 -30.71
CA VAL A 201 -4.11 -2.28 -31.83
C VAL A 201 -4.39 -3.74 -31.48
N PRO A 202 -5.23 -4.47 -32.24
CA PRO A 202 -5.59 -5.83 -31.88
C PRO A 202 -4.34 -6.71 -31.82
N LEU A 203 -4.08 -7.29 -30.63
CA LEU A 203 -3.01 -8.26 -30.39
C LEU A 203 -3.08 -9.51 -31.30
N TYR A 204 -4.14 -9.65 -32.08
CA TYR A 204 -4.34 -10.77 -33.00
C TYR A 204 -3.74 -10.57 -34.41
N LYS A 205 -3.07 -9.44 -34.67
CA LYS A 205 -2.44 -9.15 -35.98
C LYS A 205 -0.94 -9.42 -36.05
N GLU A 206 -0.36 -10.16 -35.11
CA GLU A 206 0.90 -10.87 -35.41
C GLU A 206 0.57 -12.06 -36.33
N LYS A 207 0.48 -11.76 -37.63
CA LYS A 207 0.36 -12.76 -38.69
C LYS A 207 1.50 -13.78 -38.52
N MET A 208 1.14 -15.03 -38.28
CA MET A 208 2.01 -16.18 -38.56
C MET A 208 2.55 -16.01 -39.98
N LYS A 209 3.86 -15.81 -40.13
CA LYS A 209 4.52 -15.94 -41.43
C LYS A 209 4.36 -17.39 -41.88
N PRO A 210 3.95 -17.67 -43.13
CA PRO A 210 3.98 -19.04 -43.64
C PRO A 210 5.43 -19.50 -43.68
N GLN A 211 5.78 -20.51 -42.87
CA GLN A 211 7.01 -21.26 -43.10
C GLN A 211 6.84 -22.06 -44.40
N SER A 212 7.78 -21.85 -45.30
CA SER A 212 7.96 -22.57 -46.56
C SER A 212 7.97 -24.08 -46.33
N GLN A 213 7.33 -24.78 -47.27
CA GLN A 213 7.12 -26.23 -47.30
C GLN A 213 8.45 -27.00 -47.28
N GLU A 214 8.53 -28.03 -46.44
CA GLU A 214 9.38 -29.21 -46.67
C GLU A 214 8.57 -30.48 -46.34
N LYS A 215 8.66 -31.47 -47.22
CA LYS A 215 7.81 -32.66 -47.31
C LYS A 215 8.37 -33.86 -46.52
N ALA A 216 7.44 -34.78 -46.21
CA ALA A 216 7.57 -36.22 -45.87
C ALA A 216 7.97 -36.53 -44.40
N SER A 217 7.40 -37.49 -43.66
CA SER A 217 6.53 -38.64 -43.95
C SER A 217 5.91 -39.21 -42.66
N GLU A 218 4.61 -39.57 -42.71
CA GLU A 218 3.94 -40.78 -42.15
C GLU A 218 4.15 -41.26 -40.69
N LYS A 219 3.09 -41.24 -39.84
CA LYS A 219 2.32 -42.41 -39.33
C LYS A 219 1.46 -42.17 -38.05
N THR A 220 0.14 -42.32 -38.23
CA THR A 220 -0.90 -42.94 -37.35
C THR A 220 -1.33 -42.41 -35.95
N LYS A 221 -2.63 -42.07 -35.86
CA LYS A 221 -3.75 -42.56 -34.98
C LYS A 221 -4.45 -41.58 -33.99
N LYS A 222 -5.78 -41.38 -34.26
CA LYS A 222 -6.99 -41.09 -33.40
C LYS A 222 -6.92 -39.86 -32.46
N SER A 223 -7.92 -38.98 -32.25
CA SER A 223 -9.41 -39.01 -32.19
C SER A 223 -9.92 -37.53 -32.16
N PRO A 224 -11.22 -37.20 -32.34
CA PRO A 224 -11.65 -35.86 -32.75
C PRO A 224 -11.88 -34.91 -31.56
N ASN A 225 -11.36 -33.69 -31.65
CA ASN A 225 -11.87 -32.57 -30.87
C ASN A 225 -12.04 -31.36 -31.82
N THR A 226 -13.30 -31.13 -32.19
CA THR A 226 -13.72 -30.02 -33.05
C THR A 226 -13.46 -28.69 -32.33
N PRO A 227 -12.76 -27.72 -32.93
CA PRO A 227 -12.62 -26.39 -32.32
C PRO A 227 -13.94 -25.63 -32.42
N LEU A 228 -14.48 -25.19 -31.28
CA LEU A 228 -15.63 -24.30 -31.20
C LEU A 228 -15.33 -22.96 -31.91
N LYS A 229 -16.26 -22.50 -32.76
CA LYS A 229 -16.14 -21.27 -33.54
C LYS A 229 -16.30 -20.01 -32.65
N PRO A 230 -15.65 -18.89 -33.03
CA PRO A 230 -15.64 -17.66 -32.24
C PRO A 230 -16.94 -16.87 -32.42
N VAL A 231 -18.00 -17.26 -31.71
CA VAL A 231 -19.21 -16.42 -31.51
C VAL A 231 -19.65 -16.38 -30.03
N ASP A 232 -19.20 -17.31 -29.19
CA ASP A 232 -19.78 -17.49 -27.85
C ASP A 232 -19.19 -16.66 -26.71
N ILE A 233 -18.15 -15.86 -26.93
CA ILE A 233 -17.51 -15.08 -25.85
C ILE A 233 -18.18 -13.71 -25.67
N VAL A 234 -18.58 -13.06 -26.77
CA VAL A 234 -19.19 -11.73 -26.71
C VAL A 234 -20.60 -11.79 -26.13
N GLU A 235 -21.35 -12.86 -26.40
CA GLU A 235 -22.68 -13.06 -25.79
C GLU A 235 -22.60 -13.46 -24.31
N LYS A 236 -21.59 -14.24 -23.92
CA LYS A 236 -21.35 -14.56 -22.49
C LYS A 236 -21.04 -13.31 -21.68
N VAL A 237 -20.20 -12.41 -22.19
CA VAL A 237 -19.86 -11.15 -21.51
C VAL A 237 -21.07 -10.21 -21.45
N LYS A 238 -21.91 -10.16 -22.49
CA LYS A 238 -23.14 -9.36 -22.48
C LYS A 238 -24.17 -9.85 -21.46
N LYS A 239 -24.35 -11.17 -21.31
CA LYS A 239 -25.26 -11.74 -20.29
C LYS A 239 -24.83 -11.43 -18.85
N SER A 240 -23.52 -11.51 -18.56
CA SER A 240 -23.00 -11.20 -17.22
C SER A 240 -23.15 -9.73 -16.83
N VAL A 241 -23.15 -8.80 -17.80
CA VAL A 241 -23.33 -7.37 -17.53
C VAL A 241 -24.80 -7.02 -17.28
N THR A 242 -25.75 -7.69 -17.94
CA THR A 242 -27.20 -7.49 -17.71
C THR A 242 -27.71 -8.06 -16.38
N GLU A 243 -27.08 -9.11 -15.85
CA GLU A 243 -27.46 -9.69 -14.55
C GLU A 243 -27.01 -8.82 -13.36
N ILE A 244 -25.98 -7.97 -13.53
CA ILE A 244 -25.48 -7.08 -12.47
C ILE A 244 -26.35 -5.82 -12.33
N THR A 245 -27.03 -5.39 -13.38
CA THR A 245 -27.86 -4.16 -13.37
C THR A 245 -29.29 -4.37 -12.86
N ASN A 246 -29.79 -5.61 -12.79
CA ASN A 246 -31.17 -5.91 -12.40
C ASN A 246 -31.32 -6.50 -10.99
N GLY A 247 -30.24 -6.58 -10.20
CA GLY A 247 -30.24 -7.03 -8.80
C GLY A 247 -30.28 -5.91 -7.76
N ALA A 248 -30.46 -4.66 -8.19
CA ALA A 248 -30.55 -3.48 -7.32
C ALA A 248 -31.91 -2.80 -7.49
N THR A 249 -32.97 -3.48 -7.04
CA THR A 249 -34.25 -2.92 -6.61
C THR A 249 -34.78 -3.77 -5.48
#